data_AF-H5ZVK0-F1
#
_entry.id   AF-H5ZVK0-F1
#
_cell.length_a   1.000
_cell.length_b   1.000
_cell.length_c   1.000
_cell.angle_alpha   90.00
_cell.angle_beta   90.00
_cell.angle_gamma   90.00
#
_symmetry.space_group_name_H-M   'P 1'
#
loop_
_entity.id
_entity.type
_entity.pdbx_description
1 polymer ?
#
loop_
_entity_poly.entity_id
_entity_poly.type
_entity_poly.pdbx_seq_one_letter_code
_entity_poly.pdbx_strand_id
1 'polypeptide(L)' 'ISMCPGRFFATNELKQFVFLMLIYFEFELMNPDEKIPEIDFRRWGFGSMQPVRDVQFRYRLRY' A
#
# COMPACT_ATOMS: atom_id res chain seq x y z
N ILE A 1 -15.19 2.21 23.35
CA ILE A 1 -14.46 1.37 22.36
C ILE A 1 -15.14 1.57 21.01
N SER A 2 -14.49 2.30 20.10
CA SER A 2 -14.95 2.44 18.71
C SER A 2 -14.03 1.58 17.85
N MET A 3 -14.60 0.64 17.10
CA MET A 3 -13.85 -0.21 16.17
C MET A 3 -14.45 -0.07 14.78
N CYS A 4 -13.61 -0.17 13.75
CA CYS A 4 -14.08 -0.25 12.38
C CYS A 4 -14.95 -1.52 12.21
N PRO A 5 -16.24 -1.40 11.86
CA PRO A 5 -17.11 -2.56 11.65
C PRO A 5 -16.64 -3.39 10.46
N GLY A 6 -16.05 -2.75 9.45
CA GLY A 6 -15.51 -3.39 8.24
C GLY A 6 -14.11 -3.99 8.39
N ARG A 7 -13.50 -4.02 9.59
CA ARG A 7 -12.09 -4.41 9.78
C ARG A 7 -11.73 -5.78 9.19
N PHE A 8 -12.64 -6.75 9.25
CA PHE A 8 -12.42 -8.09 8.70
C PHE A 8 -12.45 -8.05 7.17
N PHE A 9 -13.40 -7.32 6.60
CA PHE A 9 -13.50 -7.12 5.16
C PHE A 9 -12.27 -6.39 4.62
N ALA A 10 -11.89 -5.26 5.22
CA ALA A 10 -10.71 -4.50 4.84
C ALA A 10 -9.41 -5.33 4.92
N THR A 11 -9.29 -6.19 5.95
CA THR A 11 -8.14 -7.11 6.07
C THR A 11 -8.14 -8.15 4.95
N ASN A 12 -9.31 -8.72 4.63
CA ASN A 12 -9.42 -9.74 3.59
C ASN A 12 -9.15 -9.17 2.20
N GLU A 13 -9.68 -7.99 1.88
CA GLU A 13 -9.43 -7.32 0.61
C GLU A 13 -7.95 -6.94 0.44
N LEU A 14 -7.32 -6.38 1.49
CA LEU A 14 -5.89 -6.06 1.43
C LEU A 14 -5.05 -7.31 1.17
N LYS A 15 -5.38 -8.43 1.83
CA LYS A 15 -4.70 -9.71 1.61
C LYS A 15 -4.91 -10.23 0.20
N GLN A 16 -6.13 -10.18 -0.32
CA GLN A 16 -6.44 -10.60 -1.69
C GLN A 16 -5.67 -9.75 -2.71
N PHE A 17 -5.67 -8.43 -2.54
CA PHE A 17 -4.92 -7.54 -3.42
C PHE A 17 -3.42 -7.85 -3.41
N VAL A 18 -2.79 -7.94 -2.24
CA VAL A 18 -1.36 -8.28 -2.13
C VAL A 18 -1.06 -9.64 -2.73
N PHE A 19 -1.91 -10.64 -2.49
CA PHE A 19 -1.77 -11.98 -3.07
C PHE A 19 -1.81 -11.95 -4.59
N LEU A 20 -2.77 -11.25 -5.18
CA LEU A 20 -2.89 -11.09 -6.63
C LEU A 20 -1.67 -10.37 -7.22
N MET A 21 -1.23 -9.28 -6.58
CA MET A 21 -0.04 -8.53 -7.00
C MET A 21 1.22 -9.42 -7.01
N LEU A 22 1.45 -10.21 -5.96
CA LEU A 22 2.64 -11.05 -5.85
C LEU A 22 2.63 -12.27 -6.79
N ILE A 23 1.46 -12.80 -7.14
CA ILE A 23 1.34 -13.99 -7.98
C ILE A 23 1.35 -13.63 -9.47
N TYR A 24 0.57 -12.63 -9.86
CA TYR A 24 0.33 -12.33 -11.27
C TYR A 24 1.30 -11.30 -11.84
N PHE A 25 1.98 -10.53 -11.00
CA PHE A 25 2.85 -9.45 -11.46
C PHE A 25 4.29 -9.64 -10.99
N GLU A 26 5.21 -9.30 -11.88
CA GLU A 26 6.53 -8.86 -11.46
C GLU A 26 6.41 -7.37 -11.12
N PHE A 27 6.78 -7.00 -9.89
CA PHE A 27 6.74 -5.62 -9.43
C PHE A 27 8.11 -5.25 -8.82
N GLU A 28 8.63 -4.10 -9.22
CA GLU A 28 9.94 -3.63 -8.79
C GLU A 28 9.90 -2.12 -8.54
N LEU A 29 10.66 -1.67 -7.55
CA LEU A 29 10.92 -0.24 -7.37
C LEU A 29 11.70 0.28 -8.58
N MET A 30 11.36 1.48 -9.04
CA MET A 30 12.13 2.15 -10.09
C MET A 30 13.55 2.47 -9.61
N ASN A 31 13.70 2.76 -8.31
CA ASN A 31 14.97 2.96 -7.62
C ASN A 31 15.05 1.95 -6.45
N PRO A 32 15.95 0.95 -6.48
CA PRO A 32 16.11 -0.02 -5.40
C PRO A 32 16.52 0.59 -4.05
N ASP A 33 17.20 1.74 -4.08
CA ASP A 33 17.68 2.46 -2.90
C ASP A 33 16.68 3.55 -2.45
N GLU A 34 15.44 3.52 -2.97
CA GLU A 34 14.40 4.49 -2.63
C GLU A 34 14.08 4.45 -1.14
N LYS A 35 14.23 5.60 -0.48
CA LYS A 35 13.90 5.73 0.94
C LYS A 35 12.40 5.83 1.13
N ILE A 36 11.93 5.36 2.29
CA ILE A 36 10.54 5.56 2.70
C ILE A 36 10.27 7.07 2.79
N PRO A 37 9.28 7.61 2.06
CA PRO A 37 8.95 9.03 2.12
C PRO A 37 8.41 9.42 3.49
N GLU A 38 8.58 10.70 3.84
CA GLU A 38 8.01 11.27 5.04
C GLU A 38 6.48 11.22 5.02
N ILE A 39 5.89 11.27 6.22
CA ILE A 39 4.44 11.22 6.40
C ILE A 39 3.83 12.63 6.28
N ASP A 40 2.71 12.75 5.57
CA ASP A 40 1.95 13.99 5.52
C ASP A 40 1.14 14.19 6.82
N PHE A 41 1.71 14.93 7.75
CA PHE A 41 1.09 15.22 9.05
C PHE A 41 -0.19 16.05 8.97
N ARG A 42 -0.49 16.68 7.83
CA ARG A 42 -1.78 17.38 7.64
C ARG A 42 -2.98 16.42 7.70
N ARG A 43 -2.74 15.11 7.55
CA ARG A 43 -3.77 14.06 7.59
C ARG A 43 -3.85 13.32 8.93
N TRP A 44 -3.14 13.80 9.96
CA TRP A 44 -3.18 13.19 11.29
C TRP A 44 -4.62 13.12 11.83
N GLY A 45 -5.01 11.95 12.34
CA GLY A 45 -6.32 11.74 12.96
C GLY A 45 -7.42 11.31 11.97
N PHE A 46 -7.14 11.24 10.67
CA PHE A 46 -8.12 10.82 9.65
C PHE A 46 -8.00 9.34 9.24
N GLY A 47 -7.26 8.52 10.00
CA GLY A 47 -7.07 7.09 9.74
C GLY A 47 -5.65 6.76 9.31
N SER A 48 -5.49 5.94 8.27
CA SER A 48 -4.17 5.57 7.73
C SER A 48 -3.42 6.82 7.27
N MET A 49 -2.13 6.91 7.60
CA MET A 49 -1.27 8.02 7.18
C MET A 49 -0.84 7.84 5.72
N GLN A 50 -0.64 8.95 5.01
CA GLN A 50 -0.16 8.98 3.62
C GLN A 50 1.23 9.59 3.55
N PRO A 51 2.04 9.18 2.57
CA PRO A 51 3.32 9.81 2.33
C PRO A 51 3.16 11.20 1.69
N VAL A 52 4.15 12.06 1.85
CA VAL A 52 4.19 13.39 1.20
C VAL A 52 4.39 13.32 -0.31
N ARG A 53 4.83 12.17 -0.83
CA ARG A 53 5.04 11.89 -2.25
C ARG A 53 4.89 10.40 -2.53
N ASP A 54 4.58 10.07 -3.78
CA ASP A 54 4.52 8.67 -4.22
C ASP A 54 5.91 8.04 -4.38
N VAL A 55 5.95 6.72 -4.21
CA VAL A 55 7.11 5.89 -4.55
C VAL A 55 6.87 5.28 -5.93
N GLN A 56 7.77 5.55 -6.86
CA GLN A 56 7.65 5.05 -8.22
C GLN A 56 8.06 3.58 -8.28
N PHE A 57 7.19 2.76 -8.86
CA PHE A 57 7.42 1.35 -9.12
C PHE A 57 6.91 1.01 -10.53
N ARG A 58 7.41 -0.08 -11.08
CA ARG A 58 6.92 -0.66 -12.33
C ARG A 58 6.38 -2.04 -12.06
N TYR A 59 5.40 -2.43 -12.86
CA TYR A 59 4.84 -3.76 -12.82
C TYR A 59 4.55 -4.25 -14.24
N ARG A 60 4.59 -5.56 -14.41
CA ARG A 60 4.14 -6.24 -15.63
C ARG A 60 3.50 -7.57 -15.28
N LEU A 61 2.60 -8.04 -16.13
CA LEU A 61 2.11 -9.42 -16.00
C LEU A 61 3.29 -10.38 -16.08
N ARG A 62 3.31 -11.33 -15.17
CA ARG A 62 4.34 -12.36 -15.08
C ARG A 62 4.15 -13.43 -16.16
N TYR A 63 2.90 -13.65 -16.59
CA TYR A 63 2.49 -14.65 -17.57
C TYR A 63 1.63 -14.02 -18.65
#